data_AF-A0A928RLL4-F1
#
_entry.id   AF-A0A928RLL4-F1
#
_cell.length_a   1.000
_cell.length_b   1.000
_cell.length_c   1.000
_cell.angle_alpha   90.00
_cell.angle_beta   90.00
_cell.angle_gamma   90.00
#
_symmetry.space_group_name_H-M   'P 1'
#
loop_
_entity.id
_entity.type
_entity.pdbx_description
1 polymer ?
#
loop_
_entity_poly.entity_id
_entity_poly.type
_entity_poly.pdbx_seq_one_letter_code
_entity_poly.pdbx_strand_id
1 'polypeptide(L)'
;MKKSQFISLGILFIVVAIIIIVGAGKDKPMDNTQNMMPTIPPSTPTATAPANTQAPSTEAPATPTPATKPVVDNIAEFDSYPKTTPYKITTKDKNSDNDEVVFSNSELTEALKGFNYILSNPGTNSTTDVYICIMLNSYTFNAETIRILDFAKTNSVKLSFFANGTYLTNSANHEIIRRIHNEGHTLGIRGDFSAMSHQGLIDATWTLELQYQSILKDQTFRTNFYTPENRKFSQRDIALLNEIGYVPVFRYQSVIDSTTKNKTYDGVLLRVYMSEEGNNSSDTDDVINYITWGLQKGYKFAGLATNN
;
A
#
# COMPACT_ATOMS: atom_id res chain seq x y z
N MET A 1 -49.61 15.41 -54.71
CA MET A 1 -49.30 15.61 -53.27
C MET A 1 -47.96 14.95 -52.98
N LYS A 2 -47.01 15.70 -52.39
CA LYS A 2 -45.56 15.41 -52.43
C LYS A 2 -45.10 14.66 -51.18
N LYS A 3 -44.20 13.67 -51.36
CA LYS A 3 -43.57 12.78 -50.35
C LYS A 3 -42.90 13.47 -49.14
N SER A 4 -42.82 14.80 -49.11
CA SER A 4 -42.20 15.58 -48.04
C SER A 4 -43.09 15.79 -46.80
N GLN A 5 -44.42 15.67 -46.92
CA GLN A 5 -45.32 15.85 -45.77
C GLN A 5 -45.42 14.62 -44.85
N PHE A 6 -45.04 13.43 -45.31
CA PHE A 6 -45.06 12.22 -44.49
C PHE A 6 -43.86 12.09 -43.54
N ILE A 7 -42.71 12.64 -43.91
CA ILE A 7 -41.49 12.57 -43.08
C ILE A 7 -41.58 13.55 -41.90
N SER A 8 -42.22 14.71 -42.10
CA SER A 8 -42.39 15.71 -41.04
C SER A 8 -43.45 15.30 -40.00
N LEU A 9 -44.49 14.55 -40.40
CA LEU A 9 -45.53 14.07 -39.47
C LEU A 9 -45.06 12.87 -38.63
N GLY A 10 -44.20 12.00 -39.19
CA GLY A 10 -43.61 10.87 -38.46
C GLY A 10 -42.62 11.29 -37.37
N ILE A 11 -41.83 12.34 -37.61
CA ILE A 11 -40.87 12.87 -36.60
C ILE A 11 -41.63 13.60 -35.48
N LEU A 12 -42.73 14.29 -35.79
CA LEU A 12 -43.55 14.96 -34.77
C LEU A 12 -44.25 13.96 -33.82
N PHE A 13 -44.69 12.80 -34.32
CA PHE A 13 -45.29 11.75 -33.49
C PHE A 13 -44.30 11.08 -32.52
N ILE A 14 -43.03 10.93 -32.92
CA ILE A 14 -41.99 10.34 -32.07
C ILE A 14 -41.58 11.31 -30.96
N VAL A 15 -41.51 12.62 -31.23
CA VAL A 15 -41.17 13.63 -30.22
C VAL A 15 -42.31 13.83 -29.21
N VAL A 16 -43.58 13.77 -29.63
CA VAL A 16 -44.74 13.84 -28.72
C VAL A 16 -44.84 12.58 -27.84
N ALA A 17 -44.51 11.39 -28.37
CA ALA A 17 -44.48 10.16 -27.58
C ALA A 17 -43.38 10.16 -26.51
N ILE A 18 -42.22 10.77 -26.78
CA ILE A 18 -41.12 10.89 -25.79
C ILE A 18 -41.48 11.89 -24.69
N ILE A 19 -42.22 12.97 -24.99
CA ILE A 19 -42.67 13.95 -23.98
C ILE A 19 -43.76 13.35 -23.06
N ILE A 20 -44.59 12.43 -23.55
CA ILE A 20 -45.60 11.73 -22.72
C ILE A 20 -44.95 10.70 -21.78
N ILE A 21 -43.82 10.09 -22.15
CA ILE A 21 -43.08 9.15 -21.28
C ILE A 21 -42.29 9.88 -20.18
N VAL A 22 -41.88 11.13 -20.40
CA VAL A 22 -41.17 11.94 -19.39
C VAL A 22 -42.12 12.74 -18.47
N GLY A 23 -43.41 12.87 -18.84
CA GLY A 23 -44.41 13.65 -18.11
C GLY A 23 -45.31 12.89 -17.12
N ALA A 24 -45.26 11.56 -17.06
CA ALA A 24 -46.12 10.74 -16.20
C ALA A 24 -45.30 10.03 -15.11
N GLY A 25 -44.88 10.79 -14.10
CA GLY A 25 -44.10 10.26 -12.98
C GLY A 25 -44.09 11.18 -11.77
N LYS A 26 -45.25 11.66 -11.34
CA LYS A 26 -45.43 12.22 -10.00
C LYS A 26 -46.66 11.66 -9.30
N ASP A 27 -46.41 11.29 -8.05
CA ASP A 27 -47.30 11.19 -6.90
C ASP A 27 -48.21 9.96 -6.80
N LYS A 28 -47.73 8.97 -6.03
CA LYS A 28 -48.61 8.14 -5.18
C LYS A 28 -48.05 8.06 -3.75
N PRO A 29 -48.95 8.00 -2.75
CA PRO A 29 -48.66 8.30 -1.35
C PRO A 29 -47.80 7.20 -0.71
N MET A 30 -46.87 7.61 0.16
CA MET A 30 -46.13 6.68 1.00
C MET A 30 -47.08 6.10 2.06
N ASP A 31 -47.41 4.81 1.88
CA ASP A 31 -47.99 3.98 2.93
C ASP A 31 -46.88 3.52 3.87
N ASN A 32 -47.17 3.67 5.15
CA ASN A 32 -46.24 3.67 6.26
C ASN A 32 -46.40 2.32 6.96
N THR A 33 -45.58 1.33 6.60
CA THR A 33 -45.44 0.09 7.35
C THR A 33 -43.99 -0.06 7.80
N GLN A 34 -43.71 0.52 8.96
CA GLN A 34 -42.55 0.15 9.76
C GLN A 34 -42.73 -1.27 10.27
N ASN A 35 -41.83 -2.18 9.88
CA ASN A 35 -41.51 -3.37 10.65
C ASN A 35 -40.03 -3.36 11.01
N MET A 36 -39.78 -2.77 12.18
CA MET A 36 -38.90 -3.23 13.26
C MET A 36 -37.46 -3.66 12.91
N MET A 37 -36.52 -2.73 13.10
CA MET A 37 -35.26 -3.02 13.81
C MET A 37 -35.26 -2.24 15.14
N PRO A 38 -34.58 -2.72 16.20
CA PRO A 38 -34.81 -2.28 17.57
C PRO A 38 -34.32 -0.85 17.80
N THR A 39 -35.21 -0.01 18.33
CA THR A 39 -34.90 1.31 18.87
C THR A 39 -34.29 1.20 20.27
N ILE A 40 -33.08 1.71 20.44
CA ILE A 40 -32.52 2.02 21.77
C ILE A 40 -33.20 3.33 22.22
N PRO A 41 -33.87 3.36 23.39
CA PRO A 41 -34.62 4.54 23.82
C PRO A 41 -33.70 5.68 24.28
N PRO A 42 -34.16 6.95 24.17
CA PRO A 42 -33.41 8.11 24.66
C PRO A 42 -33.56 8.26 26.17
N SER A 43 -32.45 8.22 26.90
CA SER A 43 -32.41 8.50 28.33
C SER A 43 -32.45 10.01 28.57
N THR A 44 -33.50 10.50 29.23
CA THR A 44 -33.58 11.85 29.82
C THR A 44 -33.11 11.77 31.28
N PRO A 45 -32.36 12.77 31.80
CA PRO A 45 -31.70 12.64 33.10
C PRO A 45 -32.71 12.81 34.24
N THR A 46 -32.76 11.82 35.13
CA THR A 46 -33.39 11.98 36.45
C THR A 46 -32.28 12.10 37.49
N ALA A 47 -32.20 13.27 38.11
CA ALA A 47 -31.36 13.51 39.26
C ALA A 47 -31.88 12.72 40.46
N THR A 48 -31.04 11.86 41.03
CA THR A 48 -31.07 11.55 42.47
C THR A 48 -29.67 11.18 42.90
N ALA A 49 -29.08 12.03 43.74
CA ALA A 49 -27.79 11.78 44.38
C ALA A 49 -27.87 10.57 45.33
N PRO A 50 -26.78 9.81 45.43
CA PRO A 50 -26.12 9.74 46.71
C PRO A 50 -24.63 10.07 46.59
N ALA A 51 -24.13 10.75 47.60
CA ALA A 51 -22.75 11.18 47.72
C ALA A 51 -21.78 9.98 47.68
N ASN A 52 -20.85 10.02 46.74
CA ASN A 52 -19.55 9.39 46.91
C ASN A 52 -18.48 10.26 46.23
N THR A 53 -17.71 10.95 47.06
CA THR A 53 -16.64 11.86 46.64
C THR A 53 -15.46 11.03 46.16
N GLN A 54 -15.28 10.93 44.84
CA GLN A 54 -13.96 10.72 44.25
C GLN A 54 -13.91 11.51 42.94
N ALA A 55 -13.09 12.55 42.94
CA ALA A 55 -12.87 13.38 41.75
C ALA A 55 -12.36 12.48 40.60
N PRO A 56 -12.85 12.63 39.37
CA PRO A 56 -12.24 11.97 38.22
C PRO A 56 -10.81 12.49 38.09
N SER A 57 -9.83 11.60 38.24
CA SER A 57 -8.47 11.88 37.82
C SER A 57 -8.47 12.05 36.31
N THR A 58 -8.43 13.30 35.85
CA THR A 58 -8.08 13.63 34.47
C THR A 58 -6.64 13.19 34.28
N GLU A 59 -6.42 11.94 33.89
CA GLU A 59 -5.11 11.47 33.46
C GLU A 59 -4.75 12.28 32.21
N ALA A 60 -3.72 13.12 32.33
CA ALA A 60 -3.19 13.88 31.20
C ALA A 60 -2.85 12.88 30.07
N PRO A 61 -3.07 13.23 28.79
CA PRO A 61 -2.68 12.36 27.68
C PRO A 61 -1.21 11.97 27.86
N ALA A 62 -0.94 10.68 28.03
CA ALA A 62 0.42 10.18 28.13
C ALA A 62 1.21 10.72 26.94
N THR A 63 2.30 11.44 27.22
CA THR A 63 3.18 11.93 26.15
C THR A 63 3.68 10.69 25.41
N PRO A 64 3.53 10.63 24.07
CA PRO A 64 3.88 9.43 23.35
C PRO A 64 5.38 9.16 23.50
N THR A 65 5.72 7.92 23.85
CA THR A 65 7.11 7.53 24.16
C THR A 65 7.91 7.46 22.86
N PRO A 66 9.10 8.09 22.80
CA PRO A 66 9.98 7.97 21.64
C PRO A 66 10.30 6.51 21.31
N ALA A 67 10.40 6.21 20.02
CA ALA A 67 10.85 4.91 19.57
C ALA A 67 12.30 4.67 20.00
N THR A 68 12.57 3.46 20.48
CA THR A 68 13.92 3.04 20.88
C THR A 68 14.50 2.07 19.87
N LYS A 69 15.84 2.12 19.72
CA LYS A 69 16.58 1.17 18.91
C LYS A 69 16.28 -0.26 19.39
N PRO A 70 15.99 -1.20 18.48
CA PRO A 70 15.81 -2.60 18.85
C PRO A 70 17.06 -3.18 19.56
N VAL A 71 16.84 -3.96 20.60
CA VAL A 71 17.87 -4.72 21.32
C VAL A 71 17.58 -6.20 21.09
N VAL A 72 18.63 -6.96 20.75
CA VAL A 72 18.54 -8.40 20.49
C VAL A 72 19.48 -9.11 21.46
N ASP A 73 18.93 -9.77 22.47
CA ASP A 73 19.70 -10.34 23.58
C ASP A 73 20.64 -11.47 23.13
N ASN A 74 20.17 -12.36 22.24
CA ASN A 74 20.93 -13.52 21.76
C ASN A 74 21.32 -13.40 20.29
N ILE A 75 22.01 -12.31 19.93
CA ILE A 75 22.37 -12.02 18.54
C ILE A 75 23.21 -13.12 17.84
N ALA A 76 23.88 -13.99 18.61
CA ALA A 76 24.66 -15.13 18.09
C ALA A 76 23.77 -16.28 17.59
N GLU A 77 22.51 -16.38 18.03
CA GLU A 77 21.58 -17.41 17.54
C GLU A 77 21.39 -17.33 16.01
N PHE A 78 21.48 -16.11 15.46
CA PHE A 78 21.34 -15.86 14.03
C PHE A 78 22.50 -16.39 13.19
N ASP A 79 23.63 -16.77 13.79
CA ASP A 79 24.73 -17.43 13.08
C ASP A 79 24.38 -18.87 12.65
N SER A 80 23.34 -19.46 13.24
CA SER A 80 22.82 -20.78 12.83
C SER A 80 22.09 -20.75 11.49
N TYR A 81 21.56 -19.57 11.09
CA TYR A 81 20.92 -19.42 9.80
C TYR A 81 21.96 -19.31 8.67
N PRO A 82 21.67 -19.90 7.50
CA PRO A 82 22.53 -19.75 6.34
C PRO A 82 22.80 -18.27 6.00
N LYS A 83 24.08 -17.91 6.06
CA LYS A 83 24.62 -16.64 5.51
C LYS A 83 24.81 -16.68 3.99
N THR A 84 24.33 -17.72 3.31
CA THR A 84 24.64 -18.02 1.90
C THR A 84 24.52 -16.76 1.04
N THR A 85 25.39 -16.67 0.03
CA THR A 85 25.47 -15.60 -0.96
C THR A 85 24.08 -15.06 -1.28
N PRO A 86 23.87 -13.73 -1.20
CA PRO A 86 22.54 -13.14 -1.25
C PRO A 86 21.64 -13.79 -2.31
N TYR A 87 20.54 -14.35 -1.84
CA TYR A 87 19.52 -14.97 -2.66
C TYR A 87 18.99 -13.93 -3.65
N LYS A 88 19.15 -14.22 -4.95
CA LYS A 88 18.68 -13.35 -6.03
C LYS A 88 17.29 -13.81 -6.44
N ILE A 89 16.30 -12.92 -6.32
CA ILE A 89 14.98 -13.20 -6.90
C ILE A 89 15.07 -12.96 -8.41
N THR A 90 15.01 -14.02 -9.20
CA THR A 90 14.92 -13.95 -10.67
C THR A 90 13.52 -14.36 -11.12
N THR A 91 12.91 -13.54 -11.96
CA THR A 91 11.69 -13.89 -12.68
C THR A 91 12.15 -14.63 -13.93
N LYS A 92 11.97 -15.95 -14.00
CA LYS A 92 12.34 -16.72 -15.19
C LYS A 92 11.75 -16.07 -16.44
N ASP A 93 12.61 -15.61 -17.33
CA ASP A 93 12.39 -15.72 -18.76
C ASP A 93 13.32 -16.82 -19.26
N LYS A 94 12.81 -17.75 -20.08
CA LYS A 94 13.43 -19.07 -20.29
C LYS A 94 14.76 -19.06 -21.10
N ASN A 95 15.35 -17.91 -21.41
CA ASN A 95 16.47 -17.80 -22.37
C ASN A 95 17.55 -16.78 -21.96
N SER A 96 18.33 -17.04 -20.92
CA SER A 96 19.56 -16.26 -20.69
C SER A 96 20.62 -17.10 -20.00
N ASP A 97 21.67 -17.43 -20.76
CA ASP A 97 22.89 -18.09 -20.29
C ASP A 97 23.70 -17.11 -19.44
N ASN A 98 23.40 -17.03 -18.14
CA ASN A 98 24.32 -16.52 -17.13
C ASN A 98 24.04 -17.23 -15.81
N ASP A 99 25.10 -17.63 -15.12
CA ASP A 99 25.08 -18.31 -13.81
C ASP A 99 24.33 -17.45 -12.77
N GLU A 100 23.02 -17.64 -12.66
CA GLU A 100 22.16 -16.98 -11.68
C GLU A 100 21.42 -18.03 -10.86
N VAL A 101 21.58 -18.00 -9.54
CA VAL A 101 20.80 -18.83 -8.62
C VAL A 101 19.34 -18.35 -8.66
N VAL A 102 18.49 -19.21 -9.21
CA VAL A 102 17.05 -19.05 -9.40
C VAL A 102 16.32 -19.61 -8.18
N PHE A 103 15.47 -18.83 -7.52
CA PHE A 103 14.44 -19.40 -6.63
C PHE A 103 13.13 -19.57 -7.40
N SER A 104 12.66 -20.81 -7.47
CA SER A 104 11.24 -21.09 -7.68
C SER A 104 10.42 -20.65 -6.45
N ASN A 105 9.12 -20.43 -6.62
CA ASN A 105 8.25 -20.02 -5.52
C ASN A 105 8.29 -20.98 -4.33
N SER A 106 8.47 -22.28 -4.57
CA SER A 106 8.59 -23.31 -3.55
C SER A 106 9.87 -23.17 -2.72
N GLU A 107 11.01 -22.88 -3.35
CA GLU A 107 12.28 -22.75 -2.65
C GLU A 107 12.32 -21.47 -1.79
N LEU A 108 11.76 -20.37 -2.31
CA LEU A 108 11.60 -19.14 -1.53
C LEU A 108 10.66 -19.36 -0.35
N THR A 109 9.54 -20.03 -0.57
CA THR A 109 8.55 -20.33 0.48
C THR A 109 9.16 -21.21 1.58
N GLU A 110 9.96 -22.22 1.21
CA GLU A 110 10.61 -23.07 2.20
C GLU A 110 11.73 -22.31 2.95
N ALA A 111 12.52 -21.49 2.27
CA ALA A 111 13.57 -20.68 2.90
C ALA A 111 13.00 -19.60 3.86
N LEU A 112 11.79 -19.11 3.58
CA LEU A 112 11.11 -18.11 4.40
C LEU A 112 10.15 -18.72 5.43
N LYS A 113 10.06 -20.05 5.50
CA LYS A 113 9.14 -20.77 6.38
C LYS A 113 9.42 -20.44 7.84
N GLY A 114 8.37 -20.07 8.56
CA GLY A 114 8.45 -19.67 9.98
C GLY A 114 8.77 -18.19 10.20
N PHE A 115 9.00 -17.41 9.15
CA PHE A 115 9.14 -15.96 9.25
C PHE A 115 7.88 -15.23 8.77
N ASN A 116 7.67 -14.01 9.26
CA ASN A 116 6.71 -13.09 8.68
C ASN A 116 7.32 -12.46 7.43
N TYR A 117 6.63 -12.58 6.30
CA TYR A 117 7.01 -11.93 5.06
C TYR A 117 5.77 -11.69 4.21
N ILE A 118 5.87 -10.75 3.28
CA ILE A 118 4.86 -10.51 2.26
C ILE A 118 5.44 -10.92 0.92
N LEU A 119 4.74 -11.81 0.23
CA LEU A 119 5.07 -12.28 -1.09
C LEU A 119 3.87 -12.06 -2.00
N SER A 120 4.07 -11.37 -3.12
CA SER A 120 3.02 -11.24 -4.14
C SER A 120 2.58 -12.63 -4.60
N ASN A 121 1.30 -12.99 -4.56
CA ASN A 121 0.83 -14.28 -5.10
C ASN A 121 -0.42 -14.10 -5.98
N PRO A 122 -0.26 -13.51 -7.17
CA PRO A 122 -1.40 -13.17 -8.03
C PRO A 122 -2.23 -14.42 -8.38
N GLY A 123 -3.56 -14.32 -8.24
CA GLY A 123 -4.50 -15.38 -8.66
C GLY A 123 -4.66 -16.54 -7.68
N THR A 124 -4.14 -16.44 -6.45
CA THR A 124 -4.21 -17.53 -5.45
C THR A 124 -5.14 -17.25 -4.28
N ASN A 125 -5.45 -15.99 -4.00
CA ASN A 125 -6.34 -15.58 -2.92
C ASN A 125 -7.36 -14.60 -3.47
N SER A 126 -8.65 -14.93 -3.42
CA SER A 126 -9.72 -14.06 -3.92
C SER A 126 -9.99 -12.90 -2.95
N THR A 127 -9.18 -11.84 -3.02
CA THR A 127 -9.41 -10.58 -2.31
C THR A 127 -9.60 -9.43 -3.31
N THR A 128 -10.51 -8.51 -2.99
CA THR A 128 -10.67 -7.24 -3.74
C THR A 128 -9.55 -6.25 -3.43
N ASP A 129 -8.69 -6.54 -2.45
CA ASP A 129 -7.64 -5.63 -2.00
C ASP A 129 -6.38 -5.80 -2.86
N VAL A 130 -5.80 -4.66 -3.25
CA VAL A 130 -4.60 -4.55 -4.07
C VAL A 130 -3.60 -3.64 -3.37
N TYR A 131 -2.34 -4.08 -3.31
CA TYR A 131 -1.27 -3.36 -2.63
C TYR A 131 -0.21 -2.93 -3.65
N ILE A 132 0.01 -1.62 -3.79
CA ILE A 132 1.05 -1.08 -4.69
C ILE A 132 2.18 -0.52 -3.85
N CYS A 133 3.40 -0.98 -4.12
CA CYS A 133 4.65 -0.57 -3.49
C CYS A 133 5.52 0.21 -4.48
N ILE A 134 5.83 1.46 -4.19
CA ILE A 134 6.66 2.31 -5.05
C ILE A 134 8.05 2.44 -4.42
N MET A 135 9.09 2.23 -5.22
CA MET A 135 10.48 2.28 -4.79
C MET A 135 11.04 3.68 -5.07
N LEU A 136 11.37 4.42 -4.03
CA LEU A 136 11.92 5.77 -4.10
C LEU A 136 13.44 5.67 -4.19
N ASN A 137 13.98 5.87 -5.40
CA ASN A 137 15.41 5.66 -5.69
C ASN A 137 16.18 6.97 -5.93
N SER A 138 15.56 7.96 -6.56
CA SER A 138 16.22 9.21 -6.97
C SER A 138 15.25 10.39 -6.94
N TYR A 139 15.79 11.59 -6.69
CA TYR A 139 15.05 12.85 -6.73
C TYR A 139 14.55 13.19 -8.15
N THR A 140 15.15 12.60 -9.19
CA THR A 140 14.78 12.78 -10.60
C THR A 140 13.29 12.49 -10.85
N PHE A 141 12.67 11.61 -10.05
CA PHE A 141 11.27 11.16 -10.23
C PHE A 141 10.29 11.76 -9.23
N ASN A 142 10.66 12.88 -8.61
CA ASN A 142 9.83 13.54 -7.63
C ASN A 142 8.55 14.10 -8.24
N ALA A 143 8.59 14.60 -9.48
CA ALA A 143 7.40 15.11 -10.17
C ALA A 143 6.38 14.00 -10.43
N GLU A 144 6.83 12.84 -10.86
CA GLU A 144 6.03 11.64 -11.06
C GLU A 144 5.45 11.12 -9.75
N THR A 145 6.25 11.07 -8.69
CA THR A 145 5.79 10.69 -7.35
C THR A 145 4.69 11.63 -6.85
N ILE A 146 4.86 12.94 -7.06
CA ILE A 146 3.84 13.95 -6.74
C ILE A 146 2.53 13.70 -7.51
N ARG A 147 2.61 13.42 -8.82
CA ARG A 147 1.42 13.09 -9.63
C ARG A 147 0.69 11.87 -9.10
N ILE A 148 1.40 10.83 -8.68
CA ILE A 148 0.81 9.63 -8.08
C ILE A 148 0.13 9.97 -6.75
N LEU A 149 0.77 10.76 -5.88
CA LEU A 149 0.18 11.19 -4.61
C LEU A 149 -1.09 12.02 -4.82
N ASP A 150 -1.07 12.97 -5.75
CA ASP A 150 -2.23 13.82 -6.05
C ASP A 150 -3.42 12.99 -6.57
N PHE A 151 -3.13 12.04 -7.48
CA PHE A 151 -4.14 11.10 -7.95
C PHE A 151 -4.65 10.21 -6.80
N ALA A 152 -3.74 9.72 -5.96
CA ALA A 152 -4.08 8.82 -4.88
C ALA A 152 -5.00 9.49 -3.85
N LYS A 153 -4.68 10.73 -3.48
CA LYS A 153 -5.49 11.57 -2.60
C LYS A 153 -6.88 11.84 -3.17
N THR A 154 -6.97 12.20 -4.46
CA THR A 154 -8.25 12.47 -5.14
C THR A 154 -9.16 11.25 -5.14
N ASN A 155 -8.60 10.05 -5.26
CA ASN A 155 -9.34 8.80 -5.35
C ASN A 155 -9.42 8.03 -4.03
N SER A 156 -8.96 8.62 -2.92
CA SER A 156 -8.95 7.98 -1.58
C SER A 156 -8.25 6.61 -1.55
N VAL A 157 -7.21 6.42 -2.35
CA VAL A 157 -6.42 5.18 -2.38
C VAL A 157 -5.16 5.32 -1.53
N LYS A 158 -4.75 4.24 -0.88
CA LYS A 158 -3.48 4.16 -0.14
C LYS A 158 -2.51 3.24 -0.85
N LEU A 159 -1.23 3.56 -0.70
CA LEU A 159 -0.10 2.91 -1.38
C LEU A 159 1.03 2.77 -0.35
N SER A 160 2.08 2.05 -0.70
CA SER A 160 3.27 1.91 0.13
C SER A 160 4.50 2.43 -0.62
N PHE A 161 5.38 3.12 0.07
CA PHE A 161 6.57 3.74 -0.50
C PHE A 161 7.81 3.30 0.26
N PHE A 162 8.82 2.83 -0.45
CA PHE A 162 10.05 2.32 0.14
C PHE A 162 11.22 3.20 -0.30
N ALA A 163 11.82 3.91 0.65
CA ALA A 163 12.97 4.77 0.40
C ALA A 163 14.27 4.10 0.88
N ASN A 164 15.35 4.34 0.15
CA ASN A 164 16.70 4.01 0.61
C ASN A 164 17.37 5.22 1.29
N GLY A 165 18.53 5.00 1.92
CA GLY A 165 19.26 6.05 2.63
C GLY A 165 19.64 7.24 1.74
N THR A 166 19.98 7.01 0.47
CA THR A 166 20.28 8.07 -0.50
C THR A 166 19.08 9.00 -0.71
N TYR A 167 17.89 8.44 -0.88
CA TYR A 167 16.67 9.22 -1.06
C TYR A 167 16.32 10.02 0.20
N LEU A 168 16.48 9.43 1.40
CA LEU A 168 16.19 10.09 2.68
C LEU A 168 17.18 11.19 3.04
N THR A 169 18.45 11.07 2.62
CA THR A 169 19.49 12.07 2.93
C THR A 169 19.31 13.35 2.11
N ASN A 170 18.70 13.28 0.93
CA ASN A 170 18.49 14.44 0.08
C ASN A 170 17.29 15.28 0.56
N SER A 171 17.56 16.50 1.04
CA SER A 171 16.54 17.41 1.58
C SER A 171 15.45 17.81 0.57
N ALA A 172 15.74 17.76 -0.73
CA ALA A 172 14.74 18.02 -1.78
C ALA A 172 13.60 16.99 -1.77
N ASN A 173 13.81 15.81 -1.15
CA ASN A 173 12.83 14.74 -1.09
C ASN A 173 11.98 14.77 0.20
N HIS A 174 12.37 15.55 1.20
CA HIS A 174 11.77 15.51 2.55
C HIS A 174 10.30 15.89 2.55
N GLU A 175 9.88 16.81 1.68
CA GLU A 175 8.47 17.18 1.57
C GLU A 175 7.62 16.04 1.02
N ILE A 176 8.14 15.27 0.08
CA ILE A 176 7.46 14.09 -0.46
C ILE A 176 7.30 13.02 0.62
N ILE A 177 8.33 12.76 1.42
CA ILE A 177 8.24 11.83 2.55
C ILE A 177 7.18 12.27 3.57
N ARG A 178 7.13 13.57 3.91
CA ARG A 178 6.07 14.12 4.77
C ARG A 178 4.69 13.96 4.16
N ARG A 179 4.53 14.23 2.87
CA ARG A 179 3.26 14.01 2.15
C ARG A 179 2.83 12.55 2.21
N ILE A 180 3.72 11.62 1.89
CA ILE A 180 3.45 10.18 1.96
C ILE A 180 2.88 9.81 3.35
N HIS A 181 3.56 10.22 4.42
CA HIS A 181 3.11 9.96 5.78
C HIS A 181 1.78 10.64 6.12
N ASN A 182 1.67 11.95 5.90
CA ASN A 182 0.50 12.75 6.29
C ASN A 182 -0.76 12.41 5.49
N GLU A 183 -0.59 11.95 4.25
CA GLU A 183 -1.68 11.46 3.41
C GLU A 183 -2.05 10.01 3.75
N GLY A 184 -1.41 9.37 4.74
CA GLY A 184 -1.78 8.05 5.27
C GLY A 184 -1.30 6.87 4.41
N HIS A 185 -0.27 7.08 3.59
CA HIS A 185 0.41 6.00 2.88
C HIS A 185 1.42 5.30 3.80
N THR A 186 1.77 4.06 3.48
CA THR A 186 2.80 3.33 4.24
C THR A 186 4.19 3.79 3.83
N LEU A 187 5.07 4.03 4.80
CA LEU A 187 6.50 4.20 4.59
C LEU A 187 7.24 2.91 4.96
N GLY A 188 8.16 2.48 4.09
CA GLY A 188 9.05 1.33 4.24
C GLY A 188 10.51 1.71 3.99
N ILE A 189 11.43 0.81 4.35
CA ILE A 189 12.86 0.94 4.05
C ILE A 189 13.28 0.04 2.89
N ARG A 190 14.15 0.56 2.03
CA ARG A 190 14.81 -0.19 0.96
C ARG A 190 16.32 -0.18 1.19
N GLY A 191 16.95 -1.34 1.19
CA GLY A 191 18.41 -1.41 1.36
C GLY A 191 18.99 -2.80 1.14
N ASP A 192 20.30 -2.86 0.95
CA ASP A 192 21.08 -4.10 0.87
C ASP A 192 21.90 -4.26 2.16
N PHE A 193 21.52 -5.25 2.98
CA PHE A 193 22.19 -5.54 4.25
C PHE A 193 22.98 -6.86 4.19
N SER A 194 23.04 -7.50 3.01
CA SER A 194 23.54 -8.87 2.87
C SER A 194 25.01 -9.05 3.23
N ALA A 195 25.81 -7.98 3.18
CA ALA A 195 27.21 -7.98 3.54
C ALA A 195 27.49 -7.51 4.99
N MET A 196 26.47 -7.14 5.76
CA MET A 196 26.64 -6.53 7.08
C MET A 196 26.73 -7.57 8.21
N SER A 197 27.40 -7.22 9.31
CA SER A 197 27.28 -7.97 10.57
C SER A 197 25.85 -7.87 11.15
N HIS A 198 25.50 -8.69 12.14
CA HIS A 198 24.15 -8.62 12.74
C HIS A 198 23.91 -7.23 13.33
N GLN A 199 24.90 -6.73 14.08
CA GLN A 199 24.85 -5.37 14.63
C GLN A 199 24.81 -4.31 13.53
N GLY A 200 25.57 -4.51 12.44
CA GLY A 200 25.55 -3.59 11.30
C GLY A 200 24.18 -3.48 10.64
N LEU A 201 23.45 -4.59 10.51
CA LEU A 201 22.07 -4.57 10.00
C LEU A 201 21.13 -3.81 10.94
N ILE A 202 21.20 -4.07 12.25
CA ILE A 202 20.39 -3.36 13.27
C ILE A 202 20.70 -1.85 13.23
N ASP A 203 21.99 -1.49 13.15
CA ASP A 203 22.44 -0.09 13.13
C ASP A 203 21.99 0.64 11.85
N ALA A 204 22.10 -0.02 10.71
CA ALA A 204 21.72 0.53 9.41
C ALA A 204 20.21 0.74 9.32
N THR A 205 19.41 -0.25 9.72
CA THR A 205 17.94 -0.13 9.74
C THR A 205 17.49 0.95 10.71
N TRP A 206 18.06 1.01 11.92
CA TRP A 206 17.76 2.05 12.89
C TRP A 206 18.13 3.45 12.39
N THR A 207 19.25 3.59 11.69
CA THR A 207 19.67 4.87 11.12
C THR A 207 18.67 5.38 10.07
N LEU A 208 18.10 4.49 9.25
CA LEU A 208 17.04 4.87 8.31
C LEU A 208 15.76 5.32 9.04
N GLU A 209 15.38 4.67 10.14
CA GLU A 209 14.25 5.13 10.97
C GLU A 209 14.52 6.49 11.61
N LEU A 210 15.71 6.73 12.14
CA LEU A 210 16.09 8.06 12.67
C LEU A 210 16.01 9.15 11.59
N GLN A 211 16.38 8.82 10.34
CA GLN A 211 16.20 9.74 9.22
C GLN A 211 14.72 10.06 8.98
N TYR A 212 13.85 9.06 8.97
CA TYR A 212 12.40 9.28 8.89
C TYR A 212 11.89 10.14 10.05
N GLN A 213 12.23 9.79 11.29
CA GLN A 213 11.81 10.54 12.48
C GLN A 213 12.23 12.01 12.41
N SER A 214 13.43 12.29 11.91
CA SER A 214 13.93 13.65 11.67
C SER A 214 13.11 14.39 10.60
N ILE A 215 12.86 13.75 9.45
CA ILE A 215 12.10 14.32 8.33
C ILE A 215 10.65 14.62 8.72
N LEU A 216 10.03 13.70 9.45
CA LEU A 216 8.64 13.76 9.92
C LEU A 216 8.48 14.63 11.16
N LYS A 217 9.58 14.94 11.87
CA LYS A 217 9.58 15.57 13.20
C LYS A 217 8.74 14.77 14.20
N ASP A 218 8.81 13.45 14.10
CA ASP A 218 8.07 12.50 14.92
C ASP A 218 9.03 11.44 15.43
N GLN A 219 9.40 11.53 16.71
CA GLN A 219 10.32 10.59 17.36
C GLN A 219 9.66 9.24 17.68
N THR A 220 8.35 9.12 17.49
CA THR A 220 7.58 7.89 17.76
C THR A 220 7.45 7.02 16.51
N PHE A 221 7.74 7.60 15.33
CA PHE A 221 7.65 6.92 14.05
C PHE A 221 8.55 5.69 14.00
N ARG A 222 7.96 4.58 13.55
CA ARG A 222 8.60 3.31 13.20
C ARG A 222 8.06 2.85 11.86
N THR A 223 8.91 2.20 11.07
CA THR A 223 8.45 1.46 9.90
C THR A 223 8.60 -0.04 10.16
N ASN A 224 7.61 -0.81 9.74
CA ASN A 224 7.62 -2.26 9.87
C ASN A 224 7.89 -2.96 8.55
N PHE A 225 8.21 -2.24 7.47
CA PHE A 225 8.33 -2.85 6.15
C PHE A 225 9.71 -2.65 5.56
N TYR A 226 10.30 -3.75 5.12
CA TYR A 226 11.59 -3.77 4.46
C TYR A 226 11.47 -4.38 3.07
N THR A 227 12.21 -3.85 2.11
CA THR A 227 12.43 -4.52 0.83
C THR A 227 13.91 -4.57 0.50
N PRO A 228 14.43 -5.74 0.07
CA PRO A 228 15.82 -5.83 -0.36
C PRO A 228 16.09 -5.02 -1.62
N GLU A 229 17.17 -4.24 -1.59
CA GLU A 229 17.78 -3.65 -2.77
C GLU A 229 18.47 -4.75 -3.60
N ASN A 230 18.56 -4.56 -4.92
CA ASN A 230 19.14 -5.53 -5.85
C ASN A 230 18.52 -6.94 -5.85
N ARG A 231 17.37 -7.11 -5.18
CA ARG A 231 16.68 -8.39 -4.99
C ARG A 231 17.55 -9.42 -4.27
N LYS A 232 18.41 -8.97 -3.35
CA LYS A 232 19.39 -9.75 -2.60
C LYS A 232 19.05 -9.81 -1.12
N PHE A 233 18.97 -11.02 -0.54
CA PHE A 233 18.78 -11.21 0.91
C PHE A 233 19.41 -12.53 1.37
N SER A 234 19.63 -12.71 2.68
CA SER A 234 19.97 -14.01 3.27
C SER A 234 18.90 -14.44 4.27
N GLN A 235 18.76 -15.76 4.54
CA GLN A 235 17.80 -16.25 5.55
C GLN A 235 18.12 -15.67 6.93
N ARG A 236 19.41 -15.54 7.22
CA ARG A 236 19.95 -14.90 8.40
C ARG A 236 19.50 -13.45 8.55
N ASP A 237 19.51 -12.65 7.47
CA ASP A 237 19.05 -11.26 7.52
C ASP A 237 17.53 -11.19 7.73
N ILE A 238 16.77 -12.08 7.09
CA ILE A 238 15.31 -12.15 7.24
C ILE A 238 14.89 -12.51 8.65
N ALA A 239 15.57 -13.50 9.25
CA ALA A 239 15.34 -13.89 10.64
C ALA A 239 15.58 -12.69 11.58
N LEU A 240 16.71 -12.01 11.41
CA LEU A 240 17.05 -10.85 12.25
C LEU A 240 16.11 -9.66 12.03
N LEU A 241 15.71 -9.40 10.78
CA LEU A 241 14.73 -8.36 10.45
C LEU A 241 13.37 -8.63 11.11
N ASN A 242 12.93 -9.89 11.10
CA ASN A 242 11.72 -10.32 11.81
C ASN A 242 11.82 -10.08 13.31
N GLU A 243 12.94 -10.48 13.92
CA GLU A 243 13.19 -10.29 15.37
C GLU A 243 13.07 -8.82 15.79
N ILE A 244 13.59 -7.90 14.96
CA ILE A 244 13.55 -6.46 15.26
C ILE A 244 12.28 -5.75 14.76
N GLY A 245 11.28 -6.51 14.27
CA GLY A 245 9.94 -6.02 13.96
C GLY A 245 9.70 -5.57 12.51
N TYR A 246 10.60 -5.92 11.57
CA TYR A 246 10.38 -5.73 10.14
C TYR A 246 9.72 -6.94 9.49
N VAL A 247 8.85 -6.66 8.54
CA VAL A 247 8.24 -7.60 7.61
C VAL A 247 8.88 -7.40 6.24
N PRO A 248 9.71 -8.33 5.77
CA PRO A 248 10.27 -8.30 4.43
C PRO A 248 9.20 -8.46 3.36
N VAL A 249 9.28 -7.62 2.33
CA VAL A 249 8.33 -7.53 1.23
C VAL A 249 9.04 -7.92 -0.07
N PHE A 250 8.55 -8.95 -0.72
CA PHE A 250 9.12 -9.57 -1.93
C PHE A 250 8.13 -9.57 -3.10
N ARG A 251 8.65 -9.70 -4.33
CA ARG A 251 7.85 -9.56 -5.56
C ARG A 251 8.14 -10.66 -6.59
N TYR A 252 7.14 -10.98 -7.42
CA TYR A 252 7.26 -11.81 -8.63
C TYR A 252 7.12 -11.12 -9.99
N GLN A 253 6.65 -9.88 -10.15
CA GLN A 253 6.37 -9.38 -11.53
C GLN A 253 6.61 -7.89 -11.76
N SER A 254 7.75 -7.45 -12.29
CA SER A 254 8.22 -6.04 -12.33
C SER A 254 7.31 -4.98 -12.99
N VAL A 255 6.35 -5.36 -13.83
CA VAL A 255 5.75 -4.44 -14.81
C VAL A 255 4.24 -4.32 -14.64
N ILE A 256 3.77 -3.11 -14.33
CA ILE A 256 2.40 -2.69 -14.65
C ILE A 256 2.50 -2.22 -16.09
N ASP A 257 2.08 -3.03 -17.06
CA ASP A 257 1.90 -2.55 -18.42
C ASP A 257 0.43 -2.71 -18.80
N SER A 258 0.01 -1.96 -19.81
CA SER A 258 -1.37 -1.98 -20.29
C SER A 258 -1.88 -3.36 -20.72
N THR A 259 -0.99 -4.32 -21.01
CA THR A 259 -1.30 -5.69 -21.44
C THR A 259 -1.37 -6.67 -20.28
N THR A 260 -0.68 -6.41 -19.16
CA THR A 260 -0.71 -7.24 -17.95
C THR A 260 -1.97 -7.04 -17.13
N LYS A 261 -2.77 -6.00 -17.43
CA LYS A 261 -4.11 -5.78 -16.84
C LYS A 261 -4.87 -7.10 -16.74
N ASN A 262 -5.00 -7.85 -17.83
CA ASN A 262 -5.84 -9.06 -17.89
C ASN A 262 -5.28 -10.31 -17.17
N LYS A 263 -4.09 -10.26 -16.56
CA LYS A 263 -3.38 -11.46 -16.06
C LYS A 263 -3.24 -11.55 -14.53
N THR A 264 -3.58 -10.51 -13.78
CA THR A 264 -3.24 -10.43 -12.34
C THR A 264 -4.44 -9.97 -11.52
N TYR A 265 -5.28 -10.92 -11.13
CA TYR A 265 -6.45 -10.62 -10.31
C TYR A 265 -6.44 -11.42 -9.01
N ASP A 266 -6.65 -10.67 -7.94
CA ASP A 266 -6.84 -11.03 -6.54
C ASP A 266 -5.57 -11.13 -5.68
N GLY A 267 -5.51 -10.31 -4.61
CA GLY A 267 -4.44 -10.29 -3.62
C GLY A 267 -3.07 -9.86 -4.14
N VAL A 268 -3.00 -8.93 -5.08
CA VAL A 268 -1.77 -8.63 -5.83
C VAL A 268 -0.94 -7.54 -5.16
N LEU A 269 0.30 -7.88 -4.82
CA LEU A 269 1.34 -6.92 -4.48
C LEU A 269 2.10 -6.52 -5.75
N LEU A 270 1.93 -5.27 -6.18
CA LEU A 270 2.66 -4.67 -7.28
C LEU A 270 3.81 -3.86 -6.73
N ARG A 271 4.96 -3.91 -7.40
CA ARG A 271 6.07 -3.01 -7.12
C ARG A 271 6.26 -2.05 -8.30
N VAL A 272 6.75 -0.86 -8.09
CA VAL A 272 7.03 0.08 -9.19
C VAL A 272 8.39 0.64 -8.91
N TYR A 273 9.30 0.49 -9.86
CA TYR A 273 10.62 1.08 -9.79
C TYR A 273 10.61 2.28 -10.72
N MET A 274 10.86 3.46 -10.17
CA MET A 274 11.17 4.63 -10.97
C MET A 274 12.69 4.65 -11.10
N SER A 275 13.20 4.42 -12.31
CA SER A 275 14.63 4.32 -12.61
C SER A 275 14.99 5.16 -13.81
N GLU A 276 16.23 5.65 -13.84
CA GLU A 276 16.76 6.41 -14.98
C GLU A 276 16.81 5.56 -16.26
N GLU A 277 16.89 4.24 -16.12
CA GLU A 277 16.74 3.26 -17.20
C GLU A 277 15.25 2.92 -17.41
N GLY A 278 14.51 3.77 -18.13
CA GLY A 278 13.10 3.56 -18.45
C GLY A 278 12.33 4.87 -18.65
N ASN A 279 11.31 4.90 -19.50
CA ASN A 279 10.57 6.12 -19.82
C ASN A 279 9.56 6.44 -18.69
N ASN A 280 10.02 7.06 -17.60
CA ASN A 280 9.31 7.18 -16.32
C ASN A 280 7.89 7.82 -16.35
N SER A 281 7.55 8.56 -17.41
CA SER A 281 6.17 9.04 -17.62
C SER A 281 5.20 7.90 -17.90
N SER A 282 5.60 6.86 -18.63
CA SER A 282 4.74 5.70 -18.90
C SER A 282 4.46 4.93 -17.63
N ASP A 283 5.45 4.73 -16.76
CA ASP A 283 5.26 4.00 -15.49
C ASP A 283 4.28 4.72 -14.57
N THR A 284 4.34 6.06 -14.55
CA THR A 284 3.40 6.89 -13.78
C THR A 284 1.99 6.77 -14.32
N ASP A 285 1.82 6.89 -15.63
CA ASP A 285 0.52 6.78 -16.28
C ASP A 285 -0.03 5.36 -16.16
N ASP A 286 0.83 4.33 -16.21
CA ASP A 286 0.45 2.94 -16.05
C ASP A 286 -0.05 2.65 -14.62
N VAL A 287 0.61 3.20 -13.60
CA VAL A 287 0.11 3.14 -12.21
C VAL A 287 -1.27 3.78 -12.10
N ILE A 288 -1.42 5.00 -12.60
CA ILE A 288 -2.69 5.75 -12.55
C ILE A 288 -3.78 5.01 -13.31
N ASN A 289 -3.49 4.52 -14.51
CA ASN A 289 -4.42 3.78 -15.35
C ASN A 289 -4.82 2.45 -14.71
N TYR A 290 -3.88 1.77 -14.04
CA TYR A 290 -4.16 0.52 -13.33
C TYR A 290 -5.06 0.76 -12.12
N ILE A 291 -4.79 1.80 -11.32
CA ILE A 291 -5.66 2.16 -10.19
C ILE A 291 -7.06 2.56 -10.69
N THR A 292 -7.13 3.41 -11.73
CA THR A 292 -8.40 3.84 -12.34
C THR A 292 -9.24 2.63 -12.77
N TRP A 293 -8.62 1.71 -13.52
CA TRP A 293 -9.28 0.49 -13.97
C TRP A 293 -9.71 -0.37 -12.77
N GLY A 294 -8.86 -0.54 -11.75
CA GLY A 294 -9.16 -1.37 -10.59
C GLY A 294 -10.36 -0.83 -9.80
N LEU A 295 -10.41 0.49 -9.59
CA LEU A 295 -11.53 1.16 -8.94
C LEU A 295 -12.85 0.95 -9.72
N GLN A 296 -12.81 1.03 -11.05
CA GLN A 296 -13.99 0.75 -11.90
C GLN A 296 -14.48 -0.71 -11.80
N LYS A 297 -13.59 -1.63 -11.44
CA LYS A 297 -13.91 -3.05 -11.25
C LYS A 297 -14.27 -3.41 -9.81
N GLY A 298 -14.20 -2.46 -8.88
CA GLY A 298 -14.50 -2.67 -7.47
C GLY A 298 -13.33 -3.15 -6.62
N TYR A 299 -12.09 -3.11 -7.14
CA TYR A 299 -10.90 -3.32 -6.32
C TYR A 299 -10.68 -2.14 -5.36
N LYS A 300 -10.10 -2.45 -4.21
CA LYS A 300 -9.68 -1.49 -3.19
C LYS A 300 -8.17 -1.42 -3.16
N PHE A 301 -7.62 -0.22 -3.06
CA PHE A 301 -6.18 -0.01 -2.98
C PHE A 301 -5.80 0.44 -1.59
N ALA A 302 -4.99 -0.39 -0.92
CA ALA A 302 -4.55 -0.17 0.44
C ALA A 302 -3.02 -0.10 0.52
N GLY A 303 -2.53 0.66 1.51
CA GLY A 303 -1.15 0.56 1.94
C GLY A 303 -0.97 -0.74 2.73
N LEU A 304 0.25 -1.29 2.69
CA LEU A 304 0.66 -2.35 3.61
C LEU A 304 0.42 -1.91 5.05
N ALA A 305 -0.18 -2.80 5.82
CA ALA A 305 -0.41 -2.65 7.25
C ALA A 305 -0.02 -3.95 7.95
N THR A 306 0.57 -3.84 9.13
CA THR A 306 0.72 -4.99 10.03
C THR A 306 -0.64 -5.23 10.65
N ASN A 307 -1.11 -6.48 10.68
CA ASN A 307 -2.29 -6.81 11.48
C ASN A 307 -1.90 -6.60 12.95
N ASN A 308 -2.60 -5.69 13.64
CA ASN A 308 -2.57 -5.60 15.10
C ASN A 308 -3.32 -6.78 15.71
#